data_AF-A0A354I2L2-F1
#
_entry.id   AF-A0A354I2L2-F1
#
_cell.length_a   1.000
_cell.length_b   1.000
_cell.length_c   1.000
_cell.angle_alpha   90.00
_cell.angle_beta   90.00
_cell.angle_gamma   90.00
#
_symmetry.space_group_name_H-M   'P 1'
#
loop_
_entity.id
_entity.type
_entity.pdbx_description
1 polymer ?
#
loop_
_entity_poly.entity_id
_entity_poly.type
_entity_poly.pdbx_seq_one_letter_code
_entity_poly.pdbx_strand_id
1 'polypeptide(L)'
;GEAACASSFLMSKLDEWGFEGYFVSDCWAIRDFHEHHGLTANPVESAALAIKSGCDVNCGCTYAYLLAALDRGLITEEHIRNA
;
A
#
# COMPACT_ATOMS: atom_id res chain seq x y z
N GLY A 1 9.06 12.17 -5.09
CA GLY A 1 9.37 10.85 -5.69
C GLY A 1 8.32 9.86 -5.25
N GLU A 2 8.35 8.64 -5.76
CA GLU A 2 7.42 7.56 -5.37
C GLU A 2 8.18 6.46 -4.64
N ALA A 3 7.52 5.79 -3.69
CA ALA A 3 8.02 4.53 -3.14
C ALA A 3 7.56 3.37 -4.02
N ALA A 4 8.37 2.31 -4.11
CA ALA A 4 8.05 1.16 -4.96
C ALA A 4 6.70 0.51 -4.59
N CYS A 5 6.41 0.38 -3.29
CA CYS A 5 5.13 -0.16 -2.79
C CYS A 5 3.94 0.81 -2.93
N ALA A 6 4.14 1.95 -3.60
CA ALA A 6 3.10 2.92 -3.91
C ALA A 6 3.20 3.45 -5.36
N SER A 7 3.94 2.77 -6.24
CA SER A 7 4.21 3.26 -7.60
C SER A 7 3.24 2.68 -8.62
N SER A 8 2.41 3.53 -9.20
CA SER A 8 1.47 3.14 -10.25
C SER A 8 2.17 2.67 -11.53
N PHE A 9 3.37 3.17 -11.81
CA PHE A 9 4.16 2.73 -12.95
C PHE A 9 4.61 1.27 -12.79
N LEU A 10 5.03 0.86 -11.59
CA LEU A 10 5.43 -0.53 -11.35
C LEU A 10 4.22 -1.46 -11.40
N MET A 11 3.07 -1.05 -10.85
CA MET A 11 1.85 -1.84 -10.96
C MET A 11 1.39 -2.03 -12.39
N SER A 12 1.40 -0.98 -13.22
CA SER A 12 1.02 -1.11 -14.62
C SER A 12 1.95 -2.06 -15.38
N LYS A 13 3.22 -2.16 -14.98
CA LYS A 13 4.16 -3.14 -15.56
C LYS A 13 3.80 -4.57 -15.18
N LEU A 14 3.34 -4.82 -13.96
CA LEU A 14 2.85 -6.13 -13.56
C LEU A 14 1.63 -6.55 -14.40
N ASP A 15 0.70 -5.63 -14.64
CA ASP A 15 -0.46 -5.86 -15.51
C ASP A 15 -0.03 -6.17 -16.96
N GLU A 16 0.90 -5.38 -17.51
CA GLU A 16 1.45 -5.59 -18.86
C GLU A 16 2.13 -6.96 -19.00
N TRP A 17 2.71 -7.48 -17.92
CA TRP A 17 3.36 -8.79 -17.89
C TRP A 17 2.39 -9.95 -17.62
N GLY A 18 1.11 -9.67 -17.37
CA GLY A 18 0.12 -10.68 -17.01
C GLY A 18 0.44 -11.36 -15.68
N PHE A 19 0.95 -10.60 -14.70
CA PHE A 19 1.23 -11.12 -13.38
C PHE A 19 -0.08 -11.37 -12.61
N GLU A 20 -0.31 -12.61 -12.16
CA GLU A 20 -1.52 -13.02 -11.45
C GLU A 20 -1.28 -13.33 -9.95
N GLY A 21 -0.11 -12.98 -9.42
CA GLY A 21 0.25 -13.19 -8.03
C GLY A 21 -0.10 -12.02 -7.12
N TYR A 22 0.45 -12.02 -5.91
CA TYR A 22 0.34 -10.91 -4.96
C TYR A 22 1.65 -10.13 -4.86
N PHE A 23 1.55 -8.81 -4.73
CA PHE A 23 2.66 -7.90 -4.48
C PHE A 23 2.87 -7.69 -2.98
N VAL A 24 3.96 -8.24 -2.46
CA VAL A 24 4.34 -8.09 -1.05
C VAL A 24 5.36 -6.97 -0.86
N SER A 25 5.14 -6.11 0.14
CA SER A 25 6.11 -5.09 0.53
C SER A 25 7.36 -5.73 1.15
N ASP A 26 8.52 -5.11 0.97
CA ASP A 26 9.66 -5.41 1.85
C ASP A 26 9.32 -5.01 3.29
N CYS A 27 10.06 -5.56 4.25
CA CYS A 27 9.81 -5.41 5.66
C CYS A 27 10.04 -3.95 6.08
N TRP A 28 8.98 -3.33 6.59
CA TRP A 28 8.92 -1.91 6.96
C TRP A 28 8.83 -0.88 5.83
N ALA A 29 8.81 -1.29 4.55
CA ALA A 29 8.76 -0.36 3.43
C ALA A 29 7.55 0.60 3.50
N ILE A 30 6.38 0.13 3.92
CA ILE A 30 5.18 0.98 4.08
C ILE A 30 5.29 1.90 5.30
N ARG A 31 6.01 1.50 6.35
CA ARG A 31 6.26 2.36 7.53
C ARG A 31 7.15 3.55 7.13
N ASP A 32 8.13 3.31 6.28
CA ASP A 32 9.04 4.35 5.79
C ASP A 32 8.33 5.45 5.00
N PHE A 33 7.09 5.22 4.51
CA PHE A 33 6.31 6.25 3.84
C PHE A 33 6.13 7.49 4.72
N HIS A 34 5.84 7.31 6.03
CA HIS A 34 5.66 8.41 6.97
C HIS A 34 6.89 8.68 7.85
N GLU A 35 7.75 7.68 8.10
CA GLU A 35 8.92 7.88 8.94
C GLU A 35 10.10 8.53 8.20
N HIS A 36 10.29 8.24 6.91
CA HIS A 36 11.52 8.60 6.19
C HIS A 36 11.29 9.26 4.83
N HIS A 37 10.35 8.77 4.03
CA HIS A 37 10.10 9.27 2.67
C HIS A 37 9.20 10.51 2.62
N GLY A 38 8.47 10.81 3.71
CA GLY A 38 7.58 11.96 3.79
C GLY A 38 6.42 11.94 2.79
N LEU A 39 5.98 10.74 2.37
CA LEU A 39 4.87 10.56 1.42
C LEU A 39 3.50 10.70 2.08
N THR A 40 3.42 10.39 3.38
CA THR A 40 2.18 10.37 4.16
C THR A 40 2.47 10.86 5.57
N ALA A 41 1.47 11.43 6.26
CA ALA A 41 1.70 12.03 7.57
C ALA A 41 1.73 11.02 8.74
N ASN A 42 1.17 9.83 8.55
CA ASN A 42 0.94 8.86 9.63
C ASN A 42 0.73 7.43 9.07
N PRO A 43 0.79 6.38 9.92
CA PRO A 43 0.63 5.00 9.46
C PRO A 43 -0.72 4.68 8.81
N VAL A 44 -1.79 5.38 9.17
CA VAL A 44 -3.12 5.16 8.56
C VAL A 44 -3.11 5.59 7.10
N GLU A 45 -2.53 6.76 6.82
CA GLU A 45 -2.35 7.24 5.45
C GLU A 45 -1.36 6.38 4.67
N SER A 46 -0.29 5.88 5.30
CA SER A 46 0.65 4.97 4.65
C SER A 46 -0.01 3.67 4.22
N ALA A 47 -0.81 3.05 5.10
CA ALA A 47 -1.57 1.84 4.79
C ALA A 47 -2.57 2.10 3.65
N ALA A 48 -3.28 3.22 3.70
CA ALA A 48 -4.23 3.62 2.67
C ALA A 48 -3.56 3.85 1.31
N LEU A 49 -2.39 4.51 1.30
CA LEU A 49 -1.65 4.76 0.07
C LEU A 49 -1.17 3.45 -0.55
N ALA A 50 -0.54 2.57 0.23
CA ALA A 50 0.01 1.32 -0.28
C ALA A 50 -1.05 0.37 -0.87
N ILE A 51 -2.16 0.13 -0.16
CA ILE A 51 -3.18 -0.82 -0.62
C ILE A 51 -3.92 -0.30 -1.87
N LYS A 52 -4.20 1.00 -1.95
CA LYS A 52 -4.79 1.61 -3.17
C LYS A 52 -3.85 1.56 -4.35
N SER A 53 -2.55 1.60 -4.08
CA SER A 53 -1.51 1.51 -5.10
C SER A 53 -1.17 0.06 -5.46
N GLY A 54 -1.95 -0.94 -5.04
CA GLY A 54 -1.76 -2.34 -5.45
C GLY A 54 -0.72 -3.12 -4.67
N CYS A 55 -0.35 -2.68 -3.45
CA CYS A 55 0.45 -3.49 -2.55
C CYS A 55 -0.46 -4.39 -1.71
N ASP A 56 -0.49 -5.67 -2.02
CA ASP A 56 -1.44 -6.63 -1.44
C ASP A 56 -1.08 -7.03 -0.02
N VAL A 57 0.20 -7.33 0.22
CA VAL A 57 0.67 -7.88 1.49
C VAL A 57 1.73 -6.97 2.10
N ASN A 58 1.57 -6.63 3.38
CA ASN A 58 2.59 -5.87 4.11
C ASN A 58 3.51 -6.81 4.91
N CYS A 59 4.80 -6.88 4.55
CA CYS A 59 5.79 -7.35 5.53
C CYS A 59 5.96 -6.27 6.61
N GLY A 60 5.36 -6.49 7.78
CA GLY A 60 5.39 -5.55 8.89
C GLY A 60 4.04 -5.47 9.60
N CYS A 61 3.74 -4.33 10.19
CA CYS A 61 2.50 -4.12 10.94
C CYS A 61 1.69 -2.89 10.52
N THR A 62 2.05 -2.22 9.42
CA THR A 62 1.35 -1.00 8.98
C THR A 62 -0.06 -1.31 8.47
N TYR A 63 -0.32 -2.51 7.95
CA TYR A 63 -1.68 -2.93 7.57
C TYR A 63 -2.62 -3.22 8.74
N ALA A 64 -2.13 -3.24 10.00
CA ALA A 64 -3.00 -3.23 11.17
C ALA A 64 -3.90 -1.97 11.24
N TYR A 65 -3.56 -0.92 10.48
CA TYR A 65 -4.30 0.34 10.41
C TYR A 65 -5.34 0.41 9.28
N LEU A 66 -5.54 -0.65 8.49
CA LEU A 66 -6.49 -0.64 7.35
C LEU A 66 -7.93 -0.36 7.78
N LEU A 67 -8.39 -0.91 8.92
CA LEU A 67 -9.74 -0.62 9.43
C LEU A 67 -9.90 0.86 9.83
N ALA A 68 -8.85 1.47 10.40
CA ALA A 68 -8.86 2.90 10.69
C ALA A 68 -8.87 3.75 9.41
N ALA A 69 -8.21 3.29 8.34
CA ALA A 69 -8.26 3.94 7.03
C ALA A 69 -9.65 3.82 6.39
N LEU A 70 -10.30 2.67 6.53
CA LEU A 70 -11.67 2.42 6.08
C LEU A 70 -12.67 3.31 6.82
N ASP A 71 -12.61 3.37 8.16
CA ASP A 71 -13.46 4.22 8.99
C ASP A 71 -13.34 5.71 8.65
N ARG A 72 -12.15 6.14 8.20
CA ARG A 72 -11.87 7.52 7.74
C ARG A 72 -12.24 7.76 6.27
N GLY A 73 -12.73 6.75 5.55
CA GLY A 73 -13.07 6.84 4.13
C GLY A 73 -11.86 7.02 3.21
N LEU A 74 -10.65 6.66 3.66
CA LEU A 74 -9.42 6.75 2.84
C LEU A 74 -9.32 5.58 1.85
N ILE A 75 -9.97 4.46 2.15
CA ILE A 75 -10.09 3.26 1.33
C ILE A 75 -11.52 2.72 1.37
N THR A 76 -11.85 1.78 0.48
CA THR A 76 -13.11 1.03 0.46
C THR A 76 -12.87 -0.41 0.93
N GLU A 77 -13.95 -1.12 1.26
CA GLU A 77 -13.85 -2.58 1.50
C GLU A 77 -13.28 -3.32 0.29
N GLU A 78 -13.56 -2.86 -0.92
CA GLU A 78 -13.07 -3.47 -2.16
C GLU A 78 -11.55 -3.45 -2.24
N HIS A 79 -10.89 -2.36 -1.80
CA HIS A 79 -9.42 -2.34 -1.72
C HIS A 79 -8.86 -3.42 -0.80
N ILE A 80 -9.57 -3.80 0.27
CA ILE A 80 -9.14 -4.86 1.20
C ILE A 80 -9.45 -6.24 0.63
N ARG A 81 -10.54 -6.39 -0.13
CA ARG A 81 -10.96 -7.67 -0.71
C ARG A 81 -10.14 -8.09 -1.94
N ASN A 82 -9.66 -7.12 -2.71
CA ASN A 82 -8.93 -7.35 -3.94
C ASN A 82 -7.41 -7.43 -3.73
N ALA A 83 -6.92 -7.05 -2.54
CA ALA A 83 -5.57 -7.31 -2.07
C ALA A 83 -5.44 -8.78 -1.63
#